data_AF-A0A7V6WJK2-F1
#
_entry.id   AF-A0A7V6WJK2-F1
#
_cell.length_a   1.000
_cell.length_b   1.000
_cell.length_c   1.000
_cell.angle_alpha   90.00
_cell.angle_beta   90.00
_cell.angle_gamma   90.00
#
_symmetry.space_group_name_H-M   'P 1'
#
loop_
_entity.id
_entity.type
_entity.pdbx_description
1 polymer ?
#
loop_
_entity_poly.entity_id
_entity_poly.type
_entity_poly.pdbx_seq_one_letter_code
_entity_poly.pdbx_strand_id
1 'polypeptide(L)'
;MPKNFFQNSFIFLLIGVFSSFLALALTSLYGLFLELNSLGGIIVSTVTEELSKLLFLSYSIYYLFSKKEKLIQTLWLFIVFGIGFALLESIFIWNAHQINPRLSTIEYLLPSLVHLVTSLVLGLGIFINEKLNNKKIWISLPFIIALLIHLAYNLFVLFF
;
A
#
# COMPACT_ATOMS: atom_id res chain seq x y z
N MET A 1 -3.80 18.95 20.98
CA MET A 1 -4.18 17.85 20.05
C MET A 1 -3.70 18.02 18.59
N PRO A 2 -3.65 19.21 17.95
CA PRO A 2 -3.30 19.27 16.52
C PRO A 2 -1.83 18.95 16.20
N LYS A 3 -0.85 19.35 17.04
CA LYS A 3 0.59 19.11 16.75
C LYS A 3 0.95 17.63 16.56
N ASN A 4 0.46 16.75 17.45
CA ASN A 4 0.76 15.32 17.35
C ASN A 4 0.08 14.67 16.13
N PHE A 5 -1.10 15.16 15.73
CA PHE A 5 -1.82 14.62 14.58
C PHE A 5 -1.09 14.90 13.25
N PHE A 6 -0.64 16.14 13.03
CA PHE A 6 0.14 16.49 11.83
C PHE A 6 1.48 15.76 11.81
N GLN A 7 2.17 15.68 12.95
CA GLN A 7 3.42 14.94 13.05
C GLN A 7 3.23 13.45 12.74
N ASN A 8 2.21 12.81 13.33
CA ASN A 8 1.90 11.41 13.05
C ASN A 8 1.52 11.19 11.58
N SER A 9 0.77 12.11 10.98
CA SER A 9 0.42 12.04 9.55
C SER A 9 1.68 12.10 8.69
N PHE A 10 2.57 13.06 8.95
CA PHE A 10 3.83 13.17 8.20
C PHE A 10 4.71 11.92 8.37
N ILE A 11 4.80 11.36 9.57
CA ILE A 11 5.52 10.11 9.82
C ILE A 11 4.90 8.95 9.01
N PHE A 12 3.57 8.80 9.02
CA PHE A 12 2.90 7.74 8.27
C PHE A 12 3.04 7.90 6.76
N LEU A 13 3.05 9.14 6.27
CA LEU A 13 3.35 9.45 4.87
C LEU A 13 4.75 8.94 4.50
N LEU A 14 5.77 9.29 5.31
CA LEU A 14 7.14 8.84 5.07
C LEU A 14 7.27 7.31 5.15
N ILE A 15 6.62 6.67 6.13
CA ILE A 15 6.59 5.21 6.24
C ILE A 15 5.96 4.58 4.98
N GLY A 16 4.89 5.17 4.44
CA GLY A 16 4.30 4.77 3.16
C GLY A 16 5.31 4.86 2.01
N VAL A 17 6.02 5.99 1.90
CA VAL A 17 7.05 6.19 0.86
C VAL A 17 8.18 5.16 0.99
N PHE A 18 8.67 4.91 2.21
CA PHE A 18 9.70 3.90 2.45
C PHE A 18 9.21 2.47 2.15
N SER A 19 7.96 2.15 2.46
CA SER A 19 7.35 0.87 2.12
C SER A 19 7.29 0.67 0.61
N SER A 20 6.88 1.70 -0.14
CA SER A 20 6.85 1.68 -1.60
C SER A 20 8.26 1.52 -2.19
N PHE A 21 9.23 2.29 -1.68
CA PHE A 21 10.62 2.17 -2.10
C PHE A 21 11.18 0.77 -1.86
N LEU A 22 10.91 0.15 -0.70
CA LEU A 22 11.33 -1.22 -0.41
C LEU A 22 10.70 -2.22 -1.39
N ALA A 23 9.41 -2.07 -1.67
CA ALA A 23 8.72 -2.94 -2.63
C ALA A 23 9.35 -2.83 -4.02
N LEU A 24 9.60 -1.61 -4.50
CA LEU A 24 10.26 -1.35 -5.78
C LEU A 24 11.69 -1.90 -5.82
N ALA A 25 12.46 -1.75 -4.74
CA ALA A 25 13.82 -2.29 -4.65
C ALA A 25 13.80 -3.82 -4.75
N LEU A 26 12.91 -4.48 -4.00
CA LEU A 26 12.74 -5.94 -4.10
C LEU A 26 12.27 -6.36 -5.50
N THR A 27 11.34 -5.62 -6.08
CA THR A 27 10.87 -5.83 -7.47
C THR A 27 11.99 -5.73 -8.49
N SER A 28 12.87 -4.75 -8.35
CA SER A 28 14.03 -4.61 -9.23
C SER A 28 15.02 -5.77 -9.10
N LEU A 29 15.18 -6.34 -7.89
CA LEU A 29 16.11 -7.43 -7.64
C LEU A 29 15.66 -8.73 -8.30
N TYR A 30 14.40 -9.14 -8.13
CA TYR A 30 13.92 -10.34 -8.81
C TYR A 30 13.57 -10.10 -10.28
N GLY A 31 13.36 -8.85 -10.69
CA GLY A 31 13.24 -8.45 -12.10
C GLY A 31 14.49 -8.75 -12.95
N LEU A 32 15.63 -8.99 -12.31
CA LEU A 32 16.85 -9.49 -12.98
C LEU A 32 16.73 -10.94 -13.46
N PHE A 33 15.80 -11.70 -12.89
CA PHE A 33 15.64 -13.14 -13.12
C PHE A 33 14.25 -13.50 -13.68
N LEU A 34 13.28 -12.60 -13.57
CA LEU A 34 11.88 -12.81 -13.92
C LEU A 34 11.38 -11.65 -14.78
N GLU A 35 10.72 -11.96 -15.90
CA GLU A 35 10.07 -10.94 -16.72
C GLU A 35 8.91 -10.31 -15.93
N LEU A 36 9.05 -9.03 -15.57
CA LEU A 36 8.07 -8.31 -14.74
C LEU A 36 6.68 -8.21 -15.39
N ASN A 37 6.62 -8.18 -16.73
CA ASN A 37 5.37 -8.10 -17.48
C ASN A 37 4.75 -9.48 -17.76
N SER A 38 5.34 -10.56 -17.26
CA SER A 38 4.74 -11.90 -17.32
C SER A 38 3.70 -12.07 -16.22
N LEU A 39 2.78 -13.04 -16.38
CA LEU A 39 1.81 -13.38 -15.33
C LEU A 39 2.49 -13.69 -13.99
N GLY A 40 3.61 -14.42 -14.02
CA GLY A 40 4.40 -14.71 -12.82
C GLY A 40 5.02 -13.46 -12.21
N GLY A 41 5.56 -12.57 -13.06
CA GLY A 41 6.08 -11.25 -12.66
C GLY A 41 5.07 -10.43 -11.89
N ILE A 42 3.88 -10.28 -12.46
CA ILE A 42 2.76 -9.52 -11.87
C ILE A 42 2.31 -10.11 -10.54
N ILE A 43 2.18 -11.43 -10.43
CA ILE A 43 1.79 -12.06 -9.17
C ILE A 43 2.84 -11.78 -8.09
N VAL A 44 4.12 -11.99 -8.40
CA VAL A 44 5.21 -11.80 -7.43
C VAL A 44 5.35 -10.33 -7.03
N SER A 45 5.19 -9.39 -7.95
CA SER A 45 5.23 -7.96 -7.64
C SER A 45 4.07 -7.50 -6.79
N THR A 46 2.86 -7.91 -7.13
CA THR A 46 1.66 -7.59 -6.35
C THR A 46 1.79 -8.14 -4.93
N VAL A 47 2.27 -9.38 -4.77
CA VAL A 47 2.52 -9.98 -3.44
C VAL A 47 3.58 -9.19 -2.69
N THR A 48 4.68 -8.79 -3.35
CA THR A 48 5.77 -8.03 -2.74
C THR A 48 5.29 -6.68 -2.21
N GLU A 49 4.48 -5.96 -2.99
CA GLU A 49 3.92 -4.66 -2.61
C GLU A 49 2.98 -4.77 -1.41
N GLU A 50 2.05 -5.74 -1.43
CA GLU A 50 1.12 -5.94 -0.31
C GLU A 50 1.82 -6.45 0.94
N LEU A 51 2.86 -7.30 0.81
CA LEU A 51 3.67 -7.72 1.95
C LEU A 51 4.45 -6.57 2.55
N SER A 52 5.02 -5.68 1.72
CA SER A 52 5.70 -4.48 2.20
C SER A 52 4.75 -3.61 3.02
N LYS A 53 3.54 -3.34 2.52
CA LYS A 53 2.52 -2.58 3.26
C LYS A 53 2.20 -3.23 4.59
N LEU A 54 1.97 -4.55 4.58
CA LEU A 54 1.64 -5.30 5.78
C LEU A 54 2.75 -5.22 6.84
N LEU A 55 4.01 -5.37 6.44
CA LEU A 55 5.16 -5.28 7.35
C LEU A 55 5.25 -3.90 8.01
N PHE A 56 5.17 -2.83 7.21
CA PHE A 56 5.27 -1.47 7.74
C PHE A 56 4.05 -1.08 8.58
N LEU A 57 2.84 -1.42 8.15
CA LEU A 57 1.62 -1.13 8.91
C LEU A 57 1.59 -1.89 10.24
N SER A 58 1.94 -3.18 10.24
CA SER A 58 1.95 -3.98 11.48
C SER A 58 2.93 -3.41 12.52
N TYR A 59 4.12 -3.00 12.10
CA TYR A 59 5.10 -2.34 12.98
C TYR A 59 4.62 -0.97 13.47
N SER A 60 4.04 -0.16 12.58
CA SER A 60 3.62 1.22 12.88
C SER A 60 2.37 1.27 13.78
N ILE A 61 1.45 0.32 13.61
CA ILE A 61 0.22 0.22 14.39
C ILE A 61 0.49 -0.24 15.82
N TYR A 62 1.42 -1.17 16.01
CA TYR A 62 1.88 -1.57 17.35
C TYR A 62 2.34 -0.35 18.17
N TYR A 63 3.10 0.56 17.55
CA TYR A 63 3.53 1.81 18.18
C TYR A 63 2.38 2.79 18.44
N LEU A 64 1.40 2.91 17.55
CA LEU A 64 0.22 3.78 17.73
C LEU A 64 -0.69 3.34 18.88
N PHE A 65 -0.90 2.04 19.05
CA PHE A 65 -1.79 1.55 20.11
C PHE A 65 -1.25 1.80 21.51
N SER A 66 0.07 1.94 21.67
CA SER A 66 0.67 2.41 22.92
C SER A 66 0.19 3.81 23.34
N LYS A 67 -0.34 4.62 22.40
CA LYS A 67 -0.73 6.02 22.61
C LYS A 67 -2.24 6.27 22.74
N LYS A 68 -3.09 5.24 22.74
CA LYS A 68 -4.57 5.34 22.87
C LYS A 68 -5.24 6.32 21.88
N GLU A 69 -4.82 6.32 20.62
CA GLU A 69 -5.43 7.15 19.56
C GLU A 69 -6.89 6.75 19.26
N LYS A 70 -7.71 7.70 18.81
CA LYS A 70 -9.13 7.45 18.43
C LYS A 70 -9.19 6.71 17.08
N LEU A 71 -10.22 5.87 16.89
CA LEU A 71 -10.46 5.12 15.64
C LEU A 71 -10.32 6.00 14.38
N ILE A 72 -11.00 7.16 14.34
CA ILE A 72 -10.97 8.08 13.18
C ILE A 72 -9.55 8.54 12.86
N GLN A 73 -8.73 8.81 13.89
CA GLN A 73 -7.33 9.23 13.70
C GLN A 73 -6.50 8.08 13.13
N THR A 74 -6.70 6.86 13.63
CA THR A 74 -6.00 5.69 13.09
C THR A 74 -6.38 5.41 11.63
N LEU A 75 -7.67 5.50 11.29
CA LEU A 75 -8.13 5.36 9.90
C LEU A 75 -7.50 6.41 8.98
N TRP A 76 -7.44 7.67 9.44
CA TRP A 76 -6.76 8.72 8.71
C TRP A 76 -5.28 8.40 8.48
N LEU A 77 -4.57 7.86 9.47
CA LEU A 77 -3.17 7.49 9.32
C LEU A 77 -2.98 6.37 8.28
N PHE A 78 -3.92 5.42 8.14
CA PHE A 78 -3.87 4.41 7.08
C PHE A 78 -4.07 4.99 5.68
N ILE A 79 -4.96 5.97 5.55
CA ILE A 79 -5.14 6.72 4.31
C ILE A 79 -3.85 7.46 3.96
N VAL A 80 -3.25 8.17 4.92
CA VAL A 80 -2.00 8.92 4.71
C VAL A 80 -0.84 7.99 4.36
N PHE A 81 -0.76 6.81 4.98
CA PHE A 81 0.19 5.78 4.58
C PHE A 81 -0.04 5.33 3.13
N GLY A 82 -1.29 5.07 2.73
CA GLY A 82 -1.64 4.70 1.36
C GLY A 82 -1.26 5.78 0.33
N ILE A 83 -1.47 7.06 0.66
CA ILE A 83 -1.00 8.19 -0.14
C ILE A 83 0.53 8.16 -0.28
N GLY A 84 1.24 7.96 0.83
CA GLY A 84 2.70 7.86 0.82
C GLY A 84 3.20 6.69 -0.03
N PHE A 85 2.52 5.55 0.03
CA PHE A 85 2.87 4.38 -0.77
C PHE A 85 2.66 4.64 -2.26
N ALA A 86 1.52 5.22 -2.64
CA ALA A 86 1.19 5.52 -4.02
C ALA A 86 2.10 6.59 -4.65
N LEU A 87 2.69 7.48 -3.84
CA LEU A 87 3.37 8.67 -4.30
C LEU A 87 4.49 8.40 -5.33
N LEU A 88 5.34 7.39 -5.10
CA LEU A 88 6.43 7.07 -6.02
C LEU A 88 5.91 6.58 -7.37
N GLU A 89 4.94 5.67 -7.33
CA GLU A 89 4.31 5.14 -8.54
C GLU A 89 3.59 6.25 -9.32
N SER A 90 2.81 7.10 -8.63
CA SER A 90 2.16 8.26 -9.26
C SER A 90 3.17 9.20 -9.93
N ILE A 91 4.33 9.43 -9.33
CA ILE A 91 5.40 10.26 -9.92
C ILE A 91 5.97 9.60 -11.18
N PHE A 92 6.25 8.30 -11.15
CA PHE A 92 6.77 7.58 -12.31
C PHE A 92 5.77 7.58 -13.48
N ILE A 93 4.50 7.32 -13.18
CA ILE A 93 3.45 7.33 -14.18
C ILE A 93 3.24 8.74 -14.74
N TRP A 94 3.24 9.77 -13.90
CA TRP A 94 3.15 11.16 -14.33
C TRP A 94 4.29 11.56 -15.27
N ASN A 95 5.53 11.18 -14.94
CA ASN A 95 6.67 11.43 -15.80
C ASN A 95 6.57 10.68 -17.14
N ALA A 96 6.07 9.44 -17.12
CA ALA A 96 5.81 8.68 -18.34
C ALA A 96 4.71 9.33 -19.21
N HIS A 97 3.68 9.92 -18.60
CA HIS A 97 2.62 10.63 -19.32
C HIS A 97 3.13 11.86 -20.06
N GLN A 98 4.02 12.66 -19.45
CA GLN A 98 4.60 13.82 -20.11
C GLN A 98 5.33 13.44 -21.41
N ILE A 99 5.82 12.20 -21.51
CA ILE A 99 6.48 11.65 -22.68
C ILE A 99 5.45 11.08 -23.68
N ASN A 100 4.34 10.50 -23.20
CA ASN A 100 3.27 9.97 -24.05
C ASN A 100 1.87 10.43 -23.59
N PRO A 101 1.30 11.49 -24.19
CA PRO A 101 0.05 12.10 -23.73
C PRO A 101 -1.22 11.32 -24.10
N ARG A 102 -1.09 10.13 -24.73
CA ARG A 102 -2.24 9.33 -25.18
C ARG A 102 -2.94 8.55 -24.07
N LEU A 103 -2.28 8.35 -22.94
CA LEU A 103 -2.84 7.69 -21.76
C LEU A 103 -3.84 8.66 -21.08
N SER A 104 -4.99 8.15 -20.65
CA SER A 104 -6.07 8.98 -20.08
C SER A 104 -5.79 9.35 -18.62
N THR A 105 -6.25 10.51 -18.15
CA THR A 105 -6.03 10.95 -16.76
C THR A 105 -6.53 9.93 -15.72
N ILE A 106 -7.54 9.14 -16.08
CA ILE A 106 -8.15 8.11 -15.23
C ILE A 106 -7.18 6.94 -15.01
N GLU A 107 -6.41 6.56 -16.04
CA GLU A 107 -5.42 5.47 -15.94
C GLU A 107 -4.30 5.79 -14.94
N TYR A 108 -4.04 7.07 -14.64
CA TYR A 108 -3.04 7.48 -13.64
C TYR A 108 -3.52 7.43 -12.20
N LEU A 109 -4.80 7.73 -11.99
CA LEU A 109 -5.37 7.80 -10.66
C LEU A 109 -5.72 6.40 -10.14
N LEU A 110 -6.04 5.48 -11.04
CA LEU A 110 -6.50 4.15 -10.69
C LEU A 110 -5.48 3.32 -9.87
N PRO A 111 -4.19 3.22 -10.25
CA PRO A 111 -3.20 2.51 -9.42
C PRO A 111 -3.03 3.14 -8.04
N SER A 112 -3.02 4.48 -7.98
CA SER A 112 -2.94 5.22 -6.73
C SER A 112 -4.13 4.94 -5.80
N LEU A 113 -5.34 4.84 -6.37
CA LEU A 113 -6.56 4.48 -5.64
C LEU A 113 -6.51 3.04 -5.14
N VAL A 114 -5.99 2.10 -5.92
CA VAL A 114 -5.82 0.70 -5.52
C VAL A 114 -4.92 0.63 -4.29
N HIS A 115 -3.78 1.31 -4.30
CA HIS A 115 -2.86 1.34 -3.15
C HIS A 115 -3.47 1.98 -1.90
N LEU A 116 -4.29 3.02 -2.05
CA LEU A 116 -5.06 3.63 -0.97
C LEU A 116 -6.06 2.64 -0.36
N VAL A 117 -6.84 1.97 -1.21
CA VAL A 117 -7.85 0.99 -0.77
C VAL A 117 -7.19 -0.20 -0.09
N THR A 118 -6.13 -0.78 -0.67
CA THR A 118 -5.47 -1.95 -0.07
C THR A 118 -4.78 -1.60 1.24
N SER A 119 -4.15 -0.42 1.34
CA SER A 119 -3.60 0.08 2.60
C SER A 119 -4.66 0.26 3.70
N LEU A 120 -5.84 0.76 3.34
CA LEU A 120 -6.95 0.91 4.27
C LEU A 120 -7.48 -0.46 4.74
N VAL A 121 -7.64 -1.42 3.83
CA VAL A 121 -8.08 -2.79 4.13
C VAL A 121 -7.10 -3.47 5.09
N LEU A 122 -5.80 -3.39 4.81
CA LEU A 122 -4.73 -3.92 5.67
C LEU A 122 -4.76 -3.26 7.05
N GLY A 123 -4.79 -1.92 7.09
CA GLY A 123 -4.81 -1.16 8.34
C GLY A 123 -6.03 -1.49 9.21
N LEU A 124 -7.22 -1.57 8.61
CA LEU A 124 -8.47 -1.96 9.29
C LEU A 124 -8.36 -3.36 9.89
N GLY A 125 -7.85 -4.31 9.10
CA GLY A 125 -7.69 -5.68 9.55
C GLY A 125 -6.74 -5.81 10.75
N ILE A 126 -5.59 -5.12 10.70
CA ILE A 126 -4.64 -5.07 11.83
C ILE A 126 -5.29 -4.37 13.03
N PHE A 127 -5.99 -3.26 12.83
CA PHE A 127 -6.67 -2.54 13.91
C PHE A 127 -7.71 -3.41 14.63
N ILE A 128 -8.54 -4.14 13.87
CA ILE A 128 -9.55 -5.05 14.42
C ILE A 128 -8.86 -6.19 15.18
N ASN A 129 -7.81 -6.79 14.61
CA ASN A 129 -7.07 -7.88 15.24
C ASN A 129 -6.50 -7.46 16.61
N GLU A 130 -5.85 -6.29 16.67
CA GLU A 130 -5.29 -5.74 17.91
C GLU A 130 -6.38 -5.42 18.95
N LYS A 131 -7.51 -4.84 18.51
CA LYS A 131 -8.62 -4.50 19.44
C LYS A 131 -9.36 -5.72 19.98
N LEU A 132 -9.52 -6.76 19.18
CA LEU A 132 -10.23 -7.97 19.56
C LEU A 132 -9.32 -9.00 20.28
N ASN A 133 -8.03 -8.68 20.47
CA ASN A 133 -7.03 -9.53 21.12
C ASN A 133 -6.97 -10.97 20.57
N ASN A 134 -7.33 -11.12 19.29
CA ASN A 134 -7.37 -12.42 18.63
C ASN A 134 -6.01 -12.71 17.99
N LYS A 135 -5.59 -13.98 18.05
CA LYS A 135 -4.31 -14.43 17.50
C LYS A 135 -4.32 -14.33 15.96
N LYS A 136 -3.15 -13.98 15.39
CA LYS A 136 -2.59 -14.11 14.01
C LYS A 136 -3.50 -14.36 12.78
N ILE A 137 -4.56 -15.16 12.89
CA ILE A 137 -5.50 -15.59 11.83
C ILE A 137 -6.23 -14.39 11.19
N TRP A 138 -6.42 -13.29 11.92
CA TRP A 138 -7.12 -12.11 11.40
C TRP A 138 -6.23 -11.15 10.63
N ILE A 139 -4.90 -11.36 10.58
CA ILE A 139 -4.00 -10.58 9.70
C ILE A 139 -3.96 -11.20 8.30
N SER A 140 -4.12 -12.54 8.18
CA SER A 140 -4.13 -13.22 6.88
C SER A 140 -5.35 -12.87 6.02
N LEU A 141 -6.54 -12.73 6.62
CA LEU A 141 -7.76 -12.38 5.88
C LEU A 141 -7.68 -11.01 5.17
N PRO A 142 -7.37 -9.87 5.85
CA PRO A 142 -7.25 -8.57 5.21
C PRO A 142 -6.10 -8.54 4.20
N PHE A 143 -5.02 -9.29 4.43
CA PHE A 143 -3.95 -9.44 3.46
C PHE A 143 -4.42 -10.14 2.18
N ILE A 144 -5.13 -11.27 2.30
CA ILE A 144 -5.68 -11.98 1.14
C ILE A 144 -6.66 -11.08 0.37
N ILE A 145 -7.54 -10.34 1.07
CA ILE A 145 -8.49 -9.43 0.42
C ILE A 145 -7.75 -8.31 -0.32
N ALA A 146 -6.79 -7.66 0.34
CA ALA A 146 -5.96 -6.61 -0.27
C ALA A 146 -5.21 -7.13 -1.51
N LEU A 147 -4.61 -8.32 -1.41
CA LEU A 147 -3.92 -8.99 -2.49
C LEU A 147 -4.86 -9.29 -3.66
N LEU A 148 -6.07 -9.79 -3.41
CA LEU A 148 -7.04 -10.08 -4.47
C LEU A 148 -7.52 -8.81 -5.18
N ILE A 149 -7.77 -7.72 -4.44
CA ILE A 149 -8.15 -6.42 -5.02
C ILE A 149 -7.04 -5.93 -5.94
N HIS A 150 -5.80 -5.96 -5.46
CA HIS A 150 -4.66 -5.48 -6.23
C HIS A 150 -4.35 -6.35 -7.44
N LEU A 151 -4.36 -7.67 -7.26
CA LEU A 151 -4.11 -8.60 -8.34
C LEU A 151 -5.20 -8.51 -9.41
N ALA A 152 -6.46 -8.35 -9.02
CA ALA A 152 -7.55 -8.13 -9.96
C ALA A 152 -7.32 -6.88 -10.82
N TYR A 153 -6.81 -5.79 -10.22
CA TYR A 153 -6.42 -4.59 -10.97
C TYR A 153 -5.25 -4.86 -11.93
N ASN A 154 -4.15 -5.44 -11.45
CA ASN A 154 -2.97 -5.68 -12.30
C ASN A 154 -3.26 -6.67 -13.43
N LEU A 155 -4.10 -7.70 -13.18
CA LEU A 155 -4.56 -8.61 -14.23
C LEU A 155 -5.49 -7.93 -15.22
N PHE A 156 -6.36 -7.02 -14.76
CA PHE A 156 -7.20 -6.24 -15.66
C PHE A 156 -6.33 -5.41 -16.63
N VAL A 157 -5.32 -4.72 -16.12
CA VAL A 157 -4.36 -3.94 -16.94
C VAL A 157 -3.54 -4.82 -17.88
N LEU A 158 -3.21 -6.05 -17.50
CA LEU A 158 -2.45 -6.96 -18.35
C LEU A 158 -3.27 -7.45 -19.56
N PHE A 159 -4.58 -7.69 -19.37
CA PHE A 159 -5.41 -8.38 -20.36
C PHE A 159 -6.32 -7.45 -21.18
N PHE A 160 -6.52 -6.20 -20.77
CA PHE A 160 -7.42 -5.23 -21.41
C PHE A 160 -6.74 -3.88 -21.63
#